data_AF-A0A916NC18-F1
#
_entry.id   AF-A0A916NC18-F1
#
_cell.length_a   1.000
_cell.length_b   1.000
_cell.length_c   1.000
_cell.angle_alpha   90.00
_cell.angle_beta   90.00
_cell.angle_gamma   90.00
#
_symmetry.space_group_name_H-M   'P 1'
#
loop_
_entity.id
_entity.type
_entity.pdbx_description
1 polymer ?
#
loop_
_entity_poly.entity_id
_entity_poly.type
_entity_poly.pdbx_seq_one_letter_code
_entity_poly.pdbx_strand_id
1 'polypeptide(L)'
;MKSFEDFLIEVFIERSENPNPEHVQNAARNYEKMRAMFPFIDAVHHASIEAAQRYSDQNGKGNQSLFDLEKERFQWSQRTFRAASPSGCLFHLRREIKEIDASLNAGNPDPVEFADAQMMLWDTMQRCGISLDEMFQAFRDKFEKNKRRKWNQQPEGHYEHERGIHD
;
A
#
# COMPACT_ATOMS: atom_id res chain seq x y z
N MET A 1 23.21 -6.62 26.94
CA MET A 1 22.06 -6.95 26.06
C MET A 1 22.65 -7.79 24.94
N LYS A 2 22.17 -9.02 24.73
CA LYS A 2 22.67 -9.85 23.63
C LYS A 2 22.35 -9.14 22.30
N SER A 3 23.29 -9.14 21.36
CA SER A 3 23.04 -8.57 20.04
C SER A 3 22.02 -9.43 19.29
N PHE A 4 21.35 -8.86 18.28
CA PHE A 4 20.48 -9.65 17.41
C PHE A 4 21.27 -10.79 16.72
N GLU A 5 22.57 -10.60 16.50
CA GLU A 5 23.50 -11.61 15.99
C GLU A 5 23.64 -12.79 16.98
N ASP A 6 23.78 -12.51 18.29
CA ASP A 6 23.86 -13.55 19.33
C ASP A 6 22.54 -14.35 19.44
N PHE A 7 21.40 -13.69 19.25
CA PHE A 7 20.08 -14.34 19.27
C PHE A 7 19.88 -15.30 18.10
N LEU A 8 20.29 -14.90 16.89
CA LEU A 8 20.17 -15.75 15.69
C LEU A 8 21.07 -16.98 15.76
N ILE A 9 22.27 -16.83 16.33
CA ILE A 9 23.20 -17.95 16.55
C ILE A 9 22.63 -18.92 17.58
N GLU A 10 22.06 -18.44 18.69
CA GLU A 10 21.40 -19.28 19.70
C GLU A 10 20.20 -20.04 19.12
N VAL A 11 19.30 -19.37 18.39
CA VAL A 11 18.12 -20.00 17.76
C VAL A 11 18.51 -21.12 16.78
N PHE A 12 19.64 -20.95 16.08
CA PHE A 12 20.12 -21.94 15.12
C PHE A 12 20.80 -23.14 15.80
N ILE A 13 21.52 -22.90 16.91
CA ILE A 13 22.19 -23.95 17.71
C ILE A 13 21.17 -24.76 18.53
N GLU A 14 20.21 -24.11 19.20
CA GLU A 14 19.19 -24.76 20.05
C GLU A 14 18.30 -25.75 19.29
N ARG A 15 18.10 -25.56 17.99
CA ARG A 15 17.23 -26.45 17.17
C ARG A 15 17.90 -27.76 16.73
N SER A 16 19.16 -28.00 17.09
CA SER A 16 19.86 -29.24 16.77
C SER A 16 20.28 -29.97 18.05
N GLU A 17 19.59 -31.05 18.40
CA GLU A 17 19.93 -31.88 19.58
C GLU A 17 21.29 -32.59 19.45
N ASN A 18 21.92 -32.55 18.27
CA ASN A 18 23.31 -32.96 18.05
C ASN A 18 23.88 -32.25 16.80
N PRO A 19 24.57 -31.10 16.94
CA PRO A 19 24.99 -30.31 15.79
C PRO A 19 26.11 -31.03 15.03
N ASN A 20 25.78 -31.58 13.85
CA ASN A 20 26.77 -32.08 12.91
C ASN A 20 27.77 -30.93 12.59
N PRO A 21 29.09 -31.11 12.79
CA PRO A 21 30.10 -30.09 12.51
C PRO A 21 30.01 -29.50 11.09
N GLU A 22 29.58 -30.31 10.11
CA GLU A 22 29.37 -29.86 8.73
C GLU A 22 28.17 -28.90 8.62
N HIS A 23 27.09 -29.14 9.36
CA HIS A 23 25.92 -28.24 9.41
C HIS A 23 26.27 -26.91 10.07
N VAL A 24 27.08 -26.93 11.14
CA VAL A 24 27.56 -25.72 11.81
C VAL A 24 28.45 -24.90 10.87
N GLN A 25 29.38 -25.55 10.15
CA GLN A 25 30.24 -24.87 9.18
C GLN A 25 29.44 -24.31 7.98
N ASN A 26 28.44 -25.04 7.49
CA ASN A 26 27.59 -24.57 6.41
C ASN A 26 26.70 -23.40 6.85
N ALA A 27 26.18 -23.43 8.08
CA ALA A 27 25.42 -22.33 8.67
C ALA A 27 26.29 -21.07 8.84
N ALA A 28 27.51 -21.20 9.36
CA ALA A 28 28.46 -20.10 9.47
C ALA A 28 28.80 -19.51 8.10
N ARG A 29 29.01 -20.35 7.08
CA ARG A 29 29.31 -19.90 5.71
C ARG A 29 28.11 -19.19 5.06
N ASN A 30 26.89 -19.65 5.33
CA ASN A 30 25.67 -18.98 4.87
C ASN A 30 25.43 -17.66 5.60
N TYR A 31 25.73 -17.60 6.90
CA TYR A 31 25.71 -16.37 7.68
C TYR A 31 26.70 -15.33 7.14
N GLU A 32 27.95 -15.72 6.86
CA GLU A 32 28.95 -14.80 6.28
C GLU A 32 28.53 -14.28 4.90
N LYS A 33 27.89 -15.13 4.07
CA LYS A 33 27.33 -14.70 2.79
C LYS A 33 26.17 -13.72 2.95
N MET A 34 25.26 -13.98 3.90
CA MET A 34 24.17 -13.05 4.20
C MET A 34 24.72 -11.73 4.77
N ARG A 35 25.65 -11.79 5.73
CA ARG A 35 26.37 -10.65 6.33
C ARG A 35 27.06 -9.80 5.27
N ALA A 36 27.70 -10.41 4.28
CA ALA A 36 28.34 -9.69 3.18
C ALA A 36 27.32 -8.99 2.25
N MET A 37 26.08 -9.47 2.21
CA MET A 37 25.00 -8.92 1.38
C MET A 37 24.17 -7.85 2.12
N PHE A 38 24.21 -7.82 3.45
CA PHE A 38 23.49 -6.82 4.27
C PHE A 38 23.83 -5.36 3.91
N PRO A 39 25.10 -4.96 3.75
CA PRO A 39 25.44 -3.59 3.34
C PRO A 39 24.82 -3.20 1.99
N PHE A 40 24.65 -4.16 1.07
CA PHE A 40 24.01 -3.92 -0.22
C PHE A 40 22.50 -3.77 -0.09
N ILE A 41 21.85 -4.61 0.73
CA ILE A 41 20.41 -4.53 1.01
C ILE A 41 20.07 -3.21 1.73
N ASP A 42 20.87 -2.84 2.73
CA ASP A 42 20.73 -1.57 3.45
C ASP A 42 20.94 -0.38 2.50
N ALA A 43 21.96 -0.43 1.65
CA ALA A 43 22.21 0.63 0.66
C ALA A 43 21.06 0.78 -0.35
N VAL A 44 20.46 -0.30 -0.83
CA VAL A 44 19.29 -0.25 -1.73
C VAL A 44 18.06 0.31 -1.02
N HIS A 45 17.82 -0.09 0.23
CA HIS A 45 16.72 0.42 1.04
C HIS A 45 16.88 1.91 1.34
N HIS A 46 18.08 2.35 1.75
CA HIS A 46 18.39 3.76 1.97
C HIS A 46 18.29 4.58 0.68
N ALA A 47 18.84 4.10 -0.44
CA ALA A 47 18.72 4.78 -1.72
C ALA A 47 17.26 4.95 -2.17
N SER A 48 16.40 3.96 -1.87
CA SER A 48 14.96 4.02 -2.16
C SER A 48 14.24 5.06 -1.29
N ILE A 49 14.56 5.14 0.01
CA ILE A 49 14.02 6.16 0.92
C ILE A 49 14.48 7.56 0.49
N GLU A 50 15.77 7.72 0.18
CA GLU A 50 16.31 9.00 -0.26
C GLU A 50 15.74 9.42 -1.62
N ALA A 51 15.47 8.48 -2.53
CA ALA A 51 14.81 8.78 -3.81
C ALA A 51 13.37 9.28 -3.58
N ALA A 52 12.62 8.66 -2.66
CA ALA A 52 11.29 9.10 -2.28
C ALA A 52 11.30 10.50 -1.62
N GLN A 53 12.30 10.77 -0.77
CA GLN A 53 12.51 12.09 -0.15
C GLN A 53 12.89 13.15 -1.19
N ARG A 54 13.84 12.86 -2.08
CA ARG A 54 14.23 13.78 -3.17
C ARG A 54 13.06 14.10 -4.09
N TYR A 55 12.20 13.13 -4.40
CA TYR A 55 10.99 13.37 -5.17
C TYR A 55 10.02 14.31 -4.44
N SER A 56 9.90 14.18 -3.12
CA SER A 56 9.12 15.10 -2.28
C SER A 56 9.71 16.51 -2.27
N ASP A 57 11.03 16.63 -2.14
CA ASP A 57 11.74 17.91 -2.00
C ASP A 57 11.81 18.70 -3.32
N GLN A 58 12.03 18.02 -4.45
CA GLN A 58 12.16 18.66 -5.78
C GLN A 58 10.83 19.23 -6.31
N ASN A 59 9.69 18.73 -5.82
CA ASN A 59 8.37 19.13 -6.30
C ASN A 59 7.73 20.28 -5.48
N GLY A 60 8.47 20.90 -4.54
CA GLY A 60 8.10 22.19 -3.92
C GLY A 60 6.79 22.21 -3.11
N LYS A 61 6.12 21.08 -2.93
CA LYS A 61 4.91 20.91 -2.13
C LYS A 61 5.27 20.27 -0.79
N GLY A 62 6.01 20.99 0.05
CA GLY A 62 6.46 20.48 1.35
C GLY A 62 5.31 19.90 2.16
N ASN A 63 5.46 18.68 2.71
CA ASN A 63 4.59 18.00 3.68
C ASN A 63 3.06 18.21 3.55
N GLN A 64 2.52 18.50 2.36
CA GLN A 64 1.07 18.61 2.20
C GLN A 64 0.49 17.21 2.29
N SER A 65 -0.36 16.97 3.29
CA SER A 65 -1.05 15.68 3.38
C SER A 65 -2.01 15.53 2.20
N LEU A 66 -2.27 14.29 1.81
CA LEU A 66 -3.26 13.99 0.77
C LEU A 66 -4.65 14.55 1.12
N PHE A 67 -4.99 14.57 2.42
CA PHE A 67 -6.23 15.14 2.92
C PHE A 67 -6.30 16.66 2.72
N ASP A 68 -5.18 17.37 2.90
CA ASP A 68 -5.14 18.83 2.71
C ASP A 68 -5.23 19.17 1.22
N LEU A 69 -4.52 18.42 0.38
CA LEU A 69 -4.62 18.56 -1.08
C LEU A 69 -6.04 18.25 -1.57
N GLU A 70 -6.70 17.23 -1.02
CA GLU A 70 -8.06 16.87 -1.42
C GLU A 70 -9.09 17.93 -1.00
N LYS A 71 -8.94 18.53 0.18
CA LYS A 71 -9.80 19.66 0.59
C LYS A 71 -9.68 20.82 -0.39
N GLU A 72 -8.45 21.18 -0.78
CA GLU A 72 -8.19 22.22 -1.77
C GLU A 72 -8.82 21.86 -3.13
N ARG A 73 -8.59 20.64 -3.61
CA ARG A 73 -9.11 20.14 -4.88
C ARG A 73 -10.63 20.10 -4.90
N PHE A 74 -11.29 19.65 -3.83
CA PHE A 74 -12.75 19.61 -3.75
C PHE A 74 -13.36 21.02 -3.76
N GLN A 75 -12.77 21.98 -3.03
CA GLN A 75 -13.21 23.38 -3.09
C GLN A 75 -13.10 23.94 -4.51
N TRP A 76 -12.02 23.63 -5.23
CA TRP A 76 -11.88 23.99 -6.64
C TRP A 76 -12.95 23.29 -7.50
N SER A 77 -13.17 21.99 -7.33
CA SER A 77 -14.18 21.20 -8.05
C SER A 77 -15.58 21.76 -7.87
N GLN A 78 -15.96 22.18 -6.65
CA GLN A 78 -17.26 22.79 -6.37
C GLN A 78 -17.44 24.13 -7.11
N ARG A 79 -16.40 24.96 -7.20
CA ARG A 79 -16.43 26.24 -7.91
C ARG A 79 -16.49 26.05 -9.43
N THR A 80 -15.75 25.07 -9.95
CA THR A 80 -15.62 24.82 -11.40
C THR A 80 -16.83 24.04 -11.93
N PHE A 81 -17.22 22.94 -11.27
CA PHE A 81 -18.26 22.01 -11.72
C PHE A 81 -19.53 22.16 -10.88
N ARG A 82 -20.14 23.35 -10.95
CA ARG A 82 -21.30 23.73 -10.13
C ARG A 82 -22.54 22.85 -10.38
N ALA A 83 -22.67 22.29 -11.58
CA ALA A 83 -23.79 21.43 -11.96
C ALA A 83 -23.51 19.92 -11.78
N ALA A 84 -22.30 19.54 -11.35
CA ALA A 84 -21.96 18.14 -11.17
C ALA A 84 -22.75 17.52 -10.00
N SER A 85 -23.36 16.37 -10.26
CA SER A 85 -24.09 15.56 -9.28
C SER A 85 -23.29 14.31 -8.91
N PRO A 86 -23.55 13.69 -7.74
CA PRO A 86 -22.90 12.43 -7.37
C PRO A 86 -23.05 11.34 -8.45
N SER A 87 -24.24 11.22 -9.06
CA SER A 87 -24.48 10.26 -10.14
C SER A 87 -23.67 10.56 -11.40
N GLY A 88 -23.44 11.84 -11.70
CA GLY A 88 -22.56 12.26 -12.80
C GLY A 88 -21.10 11.91 -12.54
N CYS A 89 -20.62 12.12 -11.32
CA CYS A 89 -19.27 11.72 -10.89
C CYS A 89 -19.09 10.20 -10.97
N LEU A 90 -20.07 9.39 -10.53
CA LEU A 90 -20.04 7.94 -10.69
C LEU A 90 -20.06 7.49 -12.14
N PHE A 91 -20.77 8.20 -13.01
CA PHE A 91 -20.73 7.93 -14.45
C PHE A 91 -19.32 8.15 -15.00
N HIS A 92 -18.65 9.23 -14.60
CA HIS A 92 -17.27 9.50 -14.99
C HIS A 92 -16.29 8.46 -14.43
N LEU A 93 -16.42 8.09 -13.16
CA LEU A 93 -15.60 7.04 -12.53
C LEU A 93 -15.57 5.73 -13.33
N ARG A 94 -16.70 5.34 -13.94
CA ARG A 94 -16.77 4.13 -14.78
C ARG A 94 -15.92 4.24 -16.06
N ARG A 95 -15.65 5.46 -16.54
CA ARG A 95 -14.74 5.71 -17.66
C ARG A 95 -13.29 5.60 -17.19
N GLU A 96 -12.94 6.26 -16.10
CA GLU A 96 -11.58 6.18 -15.51
C GLU A 96 -11.17 4.73 -15.19
N ILE A 97 -12.10 3.91 -14.68
CA ILE A 97 -11.84 2.49 -14.44
C ILE A 97 -11.47 1.73 -15.74
N LYS A 98 -12.04 2.10 -16.89
CA LYS A 98 -11.69 1.49 -18.19
C LYS A 98 -10.33 1.95 -18.69
N GLU A 99 -9.94 3.19 -18.38
CA GLU A 99 -8.65 3.75 -18.75
C GLU A 99 -7.54 3.08 -17.93
N ILE A 100 -7.78 2.85 -16.63
CA ILE A 100 -6.95 1.99 -15.77
C ILE A 100 -6.82 0.58 -16.37
N ASP A 101 -7.93 -0.09 -16.68
CA ASP A 101 -7.91 -1.45 -17.24
C ASP A 101 -7.12 -1.52 -18.56
N ALA A 102 -7.29 -0.52 -19.44
CA ALA A 102 -6.52 -0.42 -20.67
C ALA A 102 -5.01 -0.30 -20.39
N SER A 103 -4.60 0.54 -19.42
CA SER A 103 -3.20 0.71 -19.03
C SER A 103 -2.58 -0.59 -18.47
N LEU A 104 -3.34 -1.33 -17.66
CA LEU A 104 -2.93 -2.62 -17.09
C LEU A 104 -2.76 -3.66 -18.19
N ASN A 105 -3.72 -3.76 -19.12
CA ASN A 105 -3.69 -4.70 -20.24
C ASN A 105 -2.56 -4.40 -21.24
N ALA A 106 -2.17 -3.13 -21.36
CA ALA A 106 -1.01 -2.72 -22.14
C ALA A 106 0.34 -3.02 -21.45
N GLY A 107 0.34 -3.50 -20.20
CA GLY A 107 1.55 -3.73 -19.42
C GLY A 107 2.26 -2.43 -18.99
N ASN A 108 1.56 -1.30 -19.04
CA ASN A 108 2.09 0.02 -18.69
C ASN A 108 1.10 0.75 -17.76
N PRO A 109 1.05 0.39 -16.47
CA PRO A 109 0.14 1.02 -15.51
C PRO A 109 0.44 2.52 -15.41
N ASP A 110 -0.54 3.35 -15.73
CA ASP A 110 -0.38 4.81 -15.69
C ASP A 110 -0.93 5.38 -14.37
N PRO A 111 -0.09 5.94 -13.48
CA PRO A 111 -0.52 6.52 -12.22
C PRO A 111 -1.58 7.63 -12.34
N VAL A 112 -1.64 8.33 -13.49
CA VAL A 112 -2.61 9.41 -13.72
C VAL A 112 -4.03 8.88 -13.73
N GLU A 113 -4.26 7.74 -14.38
CA GLU A 113 -5.59 7.11 -14.48
C GLU A 113 -6.12 6.68 -13.11
N PHE A 114 -5.23 6.22 -12.22
CA PHE A 114 -5.59 5.93 -10.84
C PHE A 114 -5.96 7.20 -10.07
N ALA A 115 -5.25 8.31 -10.30
CA ALA A 115 -5.55 9.59 -9.69
C ALA A 115 -6.92 10.12 -10.14
N ASP A 116 -7.23 10.05 -11.44
CA ASP A 116 -8.51 10.50 -11.98
C ASP A 116 -9.69 9.67 -11.44
N ALA A 117 -9.55 8.35 -11.39
CA ALA A 117 -10.54 7.49 -10.73
C ALA A 117 -10.72 7.84 -9.24
N GLN A 118 -9.61 8.05 -8.50
CA GLN A 118 -9.67 8.41 -7.09
C GLN A 118 -10.35 9.75 -6.87
N MET A 119 -10.07 10.75 -7.71
CA MET A 119 -10.73 12.05 -7.66
C MET A 119 -12.23 11.92 -7.93
N MET A 120 -12.67 11.11 -8.90
CA MET A 120 -14.10 10.90 -9.18
C MET A 120 -14.83 10.20 -8.02
N LEU A 121 -14.17 9.25 -7.35
CA LEU A 121 -14.73 8.59 -6.17
C LEU A 121 -14.90 9.59 -5.00
N TRP A 122 -13.89 10.42 -4.73
CA TRP A 122 -13.98 11.44 -3.68
C TRP A 122 -14.97 12.55 -4.01
N ASP A 123 -15.09 12.97 -5.28
CA ASP A 123 -16.08 13.95 -5.71
C ASP A 123 -17.51 13.42 -5.50
N THR A 124 -17.74 12.14 -5.85
CA THR A 124 -19.02 11.46 -5.59
C THR A 124 -19.37 11.51 -4.10
N MET A 125 -18.45 11.06 -3.26
CA MET A 125 -18.63 10.94 -1.82
C MET A 125 -18.91 12.30 -1.16
N GLN A 126 -18.07 13.30 -1.43
CA GLN A 126 -18.21 14.60 -0.80
C GLN A 126 -19.45 15.36 -1.29
N ARG A 127 -19.87 15.16 -2.56
CA ARG A 127 -21.17 15.69 -3.06
C ARG A 127 -22.39 14.98 -2.45
N CYS A 128 -22.22 13.77 -1.90
CA CYS A 128 -23.22 13.12 -1.06
C CYS A 128 -23.21 13.62 0.40
N GLY A 129 -22.34 14.57 0.75
CA GLY A 129 -22.22 15.09 2.11
C GLY A 129 -21.39 14.24 3.06
N ILE A 130 -20.65 13.25 2.54
CA ILE A 130 -19.74 12.41 3.35
C ILE A 130 -18.38 13.10 3.42
N SER A 131 -17.94 13.41 4.64
CA SER A 131 -16.65 14.05 4.90
C SER A 131 -15.47 13.07 4.76
N LEU A 132 -14.27 13.62 4.60
CA LEU A 132 -13.02 12.84 4.59
C LEU A 132 -12.81 12.08 5.91
N ASP A 133 -13.21 12.67 7.05
CA ASP A 133 -13.08 12.04 8.36
C ASP A 133 -14.05 10.86 8.53
N GLU A 134 -15.30 11.01 8.08
CA GLU A 134 -16.29 9.92 8.07
C GLU A 134 -15.83 8.77 7.18
N MET A 135 -15.32 9.08 5.99
CA MET A 135 -14.75 8.06 5.10
C MET A 135 -13.56 7.36 5.73
N PHE A 136 -12.64 8.11 6.33
CA PHE A 136 -11.44 7.53 6.95
C PHE A 136 -11.81 6.65 8.15
N GLN A 137 -12.81 7.06 8.95
CA GLN A 137 -13.36 6.23 10.01
C GLN A 137 -13.97 4.93 9.44
N ALA A 138 -14.82 5.03 8.42
CA ALA A 138 -15.42 3.86 7.77
C ALA A 138 -14.35 2.92 7.18
N PHE A 139 -13.29 3.47 6.59
CA PHE A 139 -12.16 2.71 6.09
C PHE A 139 -11.46 1.95 7.21
N ARG A 140 -11.16 2.61 8.34
CA ARG A 140 -10.55 1.97 9.53
C ARG A 140 -11.42 0.84 10.06
N ASP A 141 -12.70 1.08 10.26
CA ASP A 141 -13.61 0.07 10.81
C ASP A 141 -13.75 -1.13 9.86
N LYS A 142 -13.85 -0.86 8.56
CA LYS A 142 -13.87 -1.91 7.53
C LYS A 142 -12.57 -2.70 7.49
N PHE A 143 -11.42 -2.03 7.64
CA PHE A 143 -10.12 -2.67 7.69
C PHE A 143 -9.98 -3.59 8.92
N GLU A 144 -10.39 -3.12 10.10
CA GLU A 144 -10.42 -3.93 11.32
C GLU A 144 -11.34 -5.15 11.20
N LYS A 145 -12.52 -5.00 10.56
CA LYS A 145 -13.41 -6.12 10.24
C LYS A 145 -12.72 -7.11 9.28
N ASN A 146 -12.07 -6.61 8.23
CA ASN A 146 -11.42 -7.44 7.21
C ASN A 146 -10.25 -8.27 7.75
N LYS A 147 -9.48 -7.76 8.73
CA LYS A 147 -8.41 -8.52 9.39
C LYS A 147 -8.90 -9.74 10.18
N ARG A 148 -10.18 -9.76 10.55
CA ARG A 148 -10.80 -10.86 11.32
C ARG A 148 -11.56 -11.87 10.46
N ARG A 149 -11.62 -11.64 9.15
CA ARG A 149 -12.31 -12.52 8.20
C ARG A 149 -11.39 -13.66 7.77
N LYS A 150 -12.01 -14.80 7.44
CA LYS A 150 -11.35 -15.86 6.69
C LYS A 150 -11.53 -15.58 5.20
N TRP A 151 -10.42 -15.55 4.47
CA TRP A 151 -10.35 -15.24 3.05
C TRP A 151 -10.04 -16.49 2.24
N ASN A 152 -10.74 -16.65 1.13
CA ASN A 152 -10.54 -17.70 0.15
C ASN A 152 -10.05 -17.07 -1.15
N GLN A 153 -8.93 -17.60 -1.67
CA GLN A 153 -8.42 -17.20 -2.97
C GLN A 153 -9.31 -17.79 -4.07
N GLN A 154 -9.61 -16.98 -5.07
CA GLN A 154 -10.37 -17.34 -6.25
C GLN A 154 -9.46 -17.38 -7.49
N PRO A 155 -9.96 -17.92 -8.62
CA PRO A 155 -9.29 -17.78 -9.91
C PRO A 155 -8.99 -16.31 -10.27
N GLU A 156 -8.10 -16.06 -11.22
CA GLU A 156 -7.69 -14.69 -11.60
C GLU A 156 -7.12 -13.82 -10.45
N GLY A 157 -6.77 -14.43 -9.31
CA GLY A 157 -6.05 -13.75 -8.22
C GLY A 157 -6.91 -12.89 -7.29
N HIS A 158 -8.24 -12.92 -7.42
CA HIS A 158 -9.12 -12.22 -6.47
C HIS A 158 -9.36 -13.02 -5.19
N TYR A 159 -9.82 -12.36 -4.12
CA TYR A 159 -10.10 -12.98 -2.83
C TYR A 159 -11.51 -12.63 -2.37
N GLU A 160 -12.22 -13.62 -1.84
CA GLU A 160 -13.53 -13.45 -1.22
C GLU A 160 -13.50 -13.97 0.21
N HIS A 161 -14.18 -13.30 1.13
CA HIS A 161 -14.31 -13.82 2.49
C HIS A 161 -15.48 -14.79 2.59
N GLU A 162 -15.40 -15.74 3.53
CA GLU A 162 -16.55 -16.56 3.89
C GLU A 162 -17.68 -15.65 4.39
N ARG A 163 -18.87 -15.81 3.80
CA ARG A 163 -20.02 -14.98 4.18
C ARG A 163 -20.67 -15.54 5.44
N GLY A 164 -20.79 -14.71 6.47
CA GLY A 164 -21.38 -15.07 7.76
C GLY A 164 -22.63 -14.22 8.09
N ILE A 165 -23.33 -14.58 9.18
CA ILE A 165 -24.57 -13.91 9.63
C ILE A 165 -24.36 -12.41 9.97
N HIS A 166 -23.11 -11.96 10.14
CA HIS A 166 -22.76 -10.59 10.53
C HIS A 166 -22.06 -9.79 9.43
N ASP A 167 -22.24 -10.14 8.15
CA ASP A 167 -21.70 -9.36 7.04
C ASP A 167 -22.33 -7.99 6.86
#